data_AF-A0A368CFG5-F1
#
_entry.id   AF-A0A368CFG5-F1
#
_cell.length_a   1.000
_cell.length_b   1.000
_cell.length_c   1.000
_cell.angle_alpha   90.00
_cell.angle_beta   90.00
_cell.angle_gamma   90.00
#
_symmetry.space_group_name_H-M   'P 1'
#
loop_
_entity.id
_entity.type
_entity.pdbx_description
1 polymer ?
#
loop_
_entity_poly.entity_id
_entity_poly.type
_entity_poly.pdbx_seq_one_letter_code
_entity_poly.pdbx_strand_id
1 'polypeptide(L)'
;MLMRHVSHLIVSMVLFFLGFVQTFWGNDPYLGWSISVIAALVLAGPLITSFSMLPVAIVARQRLLWALLALILWISLGVGELFHKTALMIENFPKPIITGV
;
A
#
# COMPACT_ATOMS: atom_id res chain seq x y z
N MET A 1 22.42 -13.10 4.05
CA MET A 1 21.19 -13.07 4.89
C MET A 1 20.84 -11.65 5.38
N LEU A 2 21.78 -10.92 5.99
CA LEU A 2 21.55 -9.56 6.54
C LEU A 2 20.92 -8.55 5.55
N MET A 3 21.47 -8.40 4.34
CA MET A 3 20.98 -7.44 3.33
C MET A 3 19.52 -7.71 2.90
N ARG A 4 19.07 -8.97 2.91
CA ARG A 4 17.67 -9.33 2.60
C ARG A 4 16.73 -8.88 3.73
N HIS A 5 17.13 -9.03 4.98
CA HIS A 5 16.30 -8.61 6.11
C HIS A 5 16.18 -7.09 6.19
N VAL A 6 17.26 -6.36 5.89
CA VAL A 6 17.25 -4.90 5.81
C VAL A 6 16.31 -4.40 4.72
N SER A 7 16.32 -5.01 3.53
CA SER A 7 15.41 -4.60 2.45
C SER A 7 13.94 -4.89 2.78
N HIS A 8 13.64 -6.01 3.44
CA HIS A 8 12.28 -6.30 3.92
C HIS A 8 11.80 -5.29 4.97
N LEU A 9 12.67 -4.87 5.88
CA LEU A 9 12.37 -3.84 6.88
C LEU A 9 12.05 -2.49 6.23
N ILE A 10 12.89 -2.03 5.32
CA ILE A 10 12.70 -0.74 4.62
C ILE A 10 11.37 -0.76 3.85
N VAL A 11 11.12 -1.82 3.08
CA VAL A 11 9.88 -1.95 2.29
C VAL A 11 8.65 -1.99 3.20
N SER A 12 8.71 -2.72 4.32
CA SER A 12 7.58 -2.81 5.25
C SER A 12 7.30 -1.48 5.94
N MET A 13 8.35 -0.73 6.32
CA MET A 13 8.19 0.59 6.93
C MET A 13 7.52 1.57 5.97
N VAL A 14 7.95 1.58 4.70
CA VAL A 14 7.35 2.43 3.66
C VAL A 14 5.89 2.06 3.44
N LEU A 15 5.57 0.77 3.29
CA LEU A 15 4.19 0.32 3.11
C LEU A 15 3.31 0.66 4.32
N PHE A 16 3.83 0.49 5.53
CA PHE A 16 3.10 0.83 6.76
C PHE A 16 2.79 2.33 6.85
N PHE A 17 3.77 3.19 6.55
CA PHE A 17 3.58 4.63 6.50
C PHE A 17 2.53 5.04 5.46
N LEU A 18 2.56 4.44 4.27
CA LEU A 18 1.57 4.69 3.22
C LEU A 18 0.16 4.26 3.66
N GLY A 19 0.01 3.07 4.26
CA GLY A 19 -1.27 2.61 4.78
C GLY A 19 -1.81 3.52 5.91
N PHE A 20 -0.92 3.99 6.79
CA PHE A 20 -1.27 4.94 7.85
C PHE A 20 -1.78 6.27 7.26
N VAL A 21 -1.01 6.88 6.36
CA VAL A 21 -1.41 8.14 5.71
C VAL A 21 -2.72 7.95 4.96
N GLN A 22 -2.85 6.89 4.17
CA GLN A 22 -4.08 6.61 3.43
C GLN A 22 -5.31 6.45 4.35
N THR A 23 -5.11 5.90 5.55
CA THR A 23 -6.18 5.70 6.53
C THR A 23 -6.63 7.00 7.19
N PHE A 24 -5.68 7.83 7.61
CA PHE A 24 -5.95 8.97 8.49
C PHE A 24 -5.98 10.33 7.77
N TRP A 25 -5.59 10.40 6.50
CA TRP A 25 -5.50 11.66 5.74
C TRP A 25 -6.69 11.90 4.80
N GLY A 26 -7.83 11.26 5.07
CA GLY A 26 -9.10 11.55 4.39
C GLY A 26 -9.21 11.03 2.96
N ASN A 27 -8.47 9.96 2.63
CA ASN A 27 -8.65 9.24 1.37
C ASN A 27 -9.61 8.05 1.58
N ASP A 28 -9.12 6.81 1.54
CA ASP A 28 -9.93 5.61 1.81
C ASP A 28 -9.37 4.87 3.03
N PRO A 29 -10.08 4.89 4.17
CA PRO A 29 -9.72 4.15 5.36
C PRO A 29 -9.57 2.65 5.12
N TYR A 30 -10.52 2.00 4.44
CA TYR A 30 -10.47 0.55 4.22
C TYR A 30 -9.27 0.15 3.37
N LEU A 31 -8.91 0.99 2.40
CA LEU A 31 -7.73 0.79 1.58
C LEU A 31 -6.43 0.98 2.38
N GLY A 32 -6.38 2.01 3.22
CA GLY A 32 -5.24 2.23 4.12
C GLY A 32 -5.02 1.07 5.09
N TRP A 33 -6.09 0.56 5.71
CA TRP A 33 -6.04 -0.65 6.55
C TRP A 33 -5.53 -1.88 5.77
N SER A 34 -5.98 -2.06 4.53
CA SER A 34 -5.52 -3.16 3.67
C SER A 34 -4.00 -3.07 3.41
N ILE A 35 -3.49 -1.87 3.12
CA ILE A 35 -2.05 -1.65 2.92
C ILE A 35 -1.26 -1.92 4.21
N SER A 36 -1.75 -1.46 5.36
CA SER A 36 -1.10 -1.69 6.67
C SER A 36 -1.03 -3.18 7.02
N VAL A 37 -2.08 -3.96 6.73
CA VAL A 37 -2.07 -5.42 6.90
C VAL A 37 -1.06 -6.08 5.97
N ILE A 38 -0.98 -5.67 4.71
CA ILE A 38 0.03 -6.17 3.76
C ILE A 38 1.44 -5.84 4.25
N ALA A 39 1.68 -4.63 4.76
CA ALA A 39 2.95 -4.24 5.35
C ALA A 39 3.35 -5.15 6.52
N ALA A 40 2.41 -5.46 7.42
CA ALA A 40 2.61 -6.38 8.53
C ALA A 40 2.94 -7.81 8.05
N LEU A 41 2.28 -8.30 7.00
CA LEU A 41 2.56 -9.61 6.41
C LEU A 41 3.93 -9.67 5.73
N VAL A 42 4.35 -8.60 5.06
CA VAL A 42 5.70 -8.50 4.47
C VAL A 42 6.77 -8.47 5.56
N LEU A 43 6.52 -7.77 6.67
CA LEU A 43 7.37 -7.76 7.85
C LEU A 43 7.47 -9.15 8.51
N ALA A 44 6.36 -9.90 8.53
CA ALA A 44 6.31 -11.28 9.01
C ALA A 44 6.89 -12.30 8.01
N GLY A 45 7.18 -11.89 6.78
CA GLY A 45 7.72 -12.76 5.71
C GLY A 45 8.96 -13.59 6.09
N PRO A 46 9.97 -13.04 6.80
CA PRO A 46 11.13 -13.81 7.26
C PRO A 46 10.77 -14.95 8.23
N LEU A 47 9.75 -14.77 9.08
CA LEU A 47 9.27 -15.78 10.03
C LEU A 47 8.54 -16.93 9.32
N ILE A 48 7.80 -16.64 8.25
CA ILE A 48 7.06 -17.64 7.47
C ILE A 48 8.02 -18.51 6.63
N THR A 49 9.11 -17.95 6.10
CA THR A 49 10.12 -18.72 5.36
C THR A 49 10.89 -19.72 6.22
N SER A 50 10.92 -19.55 7.55
CA SER A 50 11.48 -20.55 8.46
C SER A 50 10.55 -21.75 8.68
N PHE A 51 9.26 -21.63 8.36
CA PHE A 51 8.24 -22.65 8.64
C PHE A 51 7.78 -23.46 7.42
N SER A 52 8.01 -23.02 6.17
CA SER A 52 7.49 -23.71 4.99
C SER A 52 8.58 -24.20 4.02
N MET A 53 8.79 -25.51 3.99
CA MET A 53 9.43 -26.26 2.91
C MET A 53 8.54 -26.24 1.64
N LEU A 54 8.45 -25.11 0.94
CA LEU A 54 7.74 -25.04 -0.35
C LEU A 54 8.66 -24.48 -1.45
N PRO A 55 9.08 -25.31 -2.43
CA PRO A 55 9.91 -24.90 -3.54
C PRO A 55 9.04 -24.23 -4.61
N VAL A 56 8.52 -23.04 -4.32
CA VAL A 56 7.77 -22.25 -5.31
C VAL A 56 8.67 -21.15 -5.84
N ALA A 57 8.88 -21.18 -7.16
CA ALA A 57 9.71 -20.31 -8.00
C ALA A 57 9.92 -18.89 -7.42
N ILE A 58 11.04 -18.72 -6.74
CA ILE A 58 11.44 -17.50 -6.00
C ILE A 58 11.29 -16.25 -6.89
N VAL A 59 11.59 -16.36 -8.18
CA VAL A 59 11.57 -15.25 -9.15
C VAL A 59 10.15 -14.75 -9.44
N ALA A 60 9.17 -15.65 -9.60
CA ALA A 60 7.79 -15.27 -9.90
C ALA A 60 7.14 -14.55 -8.71
N ARG A 61 7.37 -15.06 -7.50
CA ARG A 61 6.92 -14.43 -6.26
C ARG A 61 7.51 -13.04 -6.08
N GLN A 62 8.80 -12.87 -6.39
CA GLN A 62 9.47 -11.58 -6.23
C GLN A 62 8.95 -10.53 -7.22
N ARG A 63 8.69 -10.92 -8.47
CA ARG A 63 8.04 -10.05 -9.47
C ARG A 63 6.63 -9.65 -9.05
N LEU A 64 5.85 -10.60 -8.52
CA LEU A 64 4.50 -10.33 -8.03
C LEU A 64 4.53 -9.30 -6.89
N LEU A 65 5.44 -9.44 -5.92
CA LEU A 65 5.59 -8.49 -4.81
C LEU A 65 5.94 -7.08 -5.29
N TRP A 66 6.85 -6.95 -6.26
CA TRP A 66 7.20 -5.65 -6.84
C TRP A 66 6.02 -5.01 -7.59
N ALA A 67 5.27 -5.79 -8.36
CA ALA A 67 4.06 -5.31 -9.04
C ALA A 67 3.00 -4.85 -8.05
N LEU A 68 2.80 -5.61 -6.96
CA LEU A 68 1.85 -5.27 -5.89
C LEU A 68 2.27 -4.00 -5.16
N LEU A 69 3.57 -3.83 -4.91
CA LEU A 69 4.13 -2.63 -4.29
C LEU A 69 3.94 -1.39 -5.18
N ALA A 70 4.20 -1.51 -6.49
CA ALA A 70 3.96 -0.44 -7.45
C ALA A 70 2.47 -0.05 -7.51
N LEU A 71 1.58 -1.05 -7.49
CA LEU A 71 0.13 -0.83 -7.47
C LEU A 71 -0.33 -0.14 -6.18
N ILE A 72 0.20 -0.56 -5.02
CA ILE A 72 -0.08 0.08 -3.73
C ILE A 72 0.38 1.54 -3.74
N LEU A 73 1.59 1.82 -4.24
CA LEU A 73 2.10 3.18 -4.37
C LEU A 73 1.20 4.05 -5.26
N TRP A 74 0.80 3.52 -6.42
CA TRP A 74 -0.08 4.22 -7.34
C TRP A 74 -1.43 4.57 -6.71
N ILE A 75 -2.04 3.63 -5.99
CA ILE A 75 -3.32 3.84 -5.34
C ILE A 75 -3.19 4.78 -4.14
N SER A 76 -2.11 4.66 -3.36
CA SER A 76 -1.85 5.52 -2.20
C SER A 76 -1.56 6.97 -2.58
N LEU A 77 -1.19 7.26 -3.83
CA LEU A 77 -1.11 8.62 -4.36
C LEU A 77 -2.51 9.24 -4.59
N GLY A 78 -3.59 8.50 -4.34
CA GLY A 78 -4.95 8.97 -4.51
C GLY A 78 -5.39 9.08 -5.98
N VAL A 79 -4.59 8.57 -6.93
CA VAL A 79 -4.87 8.69 -8.38
C VAL A 79 -6.21 8.08 -8.76
N GLY A 80 -6.64 7.01 -8.08
CA GLY A 80 -7.96 6.39 -8.30
C GLY A 80 -9.13 7.29 -7.92
N GLU A 81 -8.99 8.09 -6.87
CA GLU A 81 -10.03 9.01 -6.39
C GLU A 81 -9.90 10.42 -6.96
N LEU A 82 -8.75 10.75 -7.57
CA LEU A 82 -8.43 12.08 -8.06
C LEU A 82 -9.49 12.61 -9.03
N PHE A 83 -9.93 11.77 -9.97
CA PHE A 83 -10.97 12.15 -10.94
C PHE A 83 -12.30 12.46 -10.27
N HIS A 84 -12.71 11.66 -9.28
CA HIS A 84 -13.95 11.88 -8.55
C HIS A 84 -13.89 13.16 -7.71
N LYS A 85 -12.78 13.38 -7.00
CA LYS A 85 -12.54 14.61 -6.22
C LYS A 85 -12.50 15.85 -7.12
N THR A 86 -11.94 15.74 -8.31
CA THR A 86 -11.90 16.84 -9.29
C THR A 86 -13.30 17.16 -9.83
N ALA A 87 -14.13 16.14 -10.08
CA ALA A 87 -15.51 16.34 -10.49
C ALA A 87 -16.32 17.07 -9.39
N LEU A 88 -16.18 16.65 -8.13
CA LEU A 88 -16.83 17.30 -6.98
C LEU A 88 -16.39 18.76 -6.80
N MET A 89 -15.11 19.07 -7.05
CA MET A 89 -14.61 20.45 -7.01
C MET A 89 -15.26 21.34 -8.07
N ILE A 90 -15.48 20.82 -9.27
CA ILE A 90 -16.11 21.56 -10.38
C ILE A 90 -17.60 21.78 -10.07
N GLU A 91 -18.29 20.77 -9.56
CA GLU A 91 -19.73 20.83 -9.26
C GLU A 91 -20.06 21.80 -8.13
N ASN A 92 -19.22 21.87 -7.09
CA ASN A 92 -19.46 22.69 -5.90
C ASN A 92 -18.75 24.06 -5.95
N PHE A 93 -18.24 24.47 -7.11
CA PHE A 93 -17.59 25.76 -7.25
C PHE A 93 -18.59 26.90 -6.98
N PRO A 94 -18.26 27.95 -6.18
CA PRO A 94 -16.93 28.35 -5.69
C PRO A 94 -16.53 27.83 -4.30
N LYS A 95 -17.35 27.00 -3.64
CA LYS A 95 -17.04 26.39 -2.34
C LYS A 95 -16.86 24.88 -2.50
N PRO A 96 -15.72 24.44 -3.09
CA PRO A 96 -15.51 23.03 -3.39
C PRO A 96 -15.54 22.18 -2.13
N ILE A 97 -16.42 21.18 -2.15
CA ILE A 97 -16.49 20.12 -1.14
C ILE A 97 -15.71 18.94 -1.72
N ILE A 98 -14.50 18.72 -1.19
CA ILE A 98 -13.51 17.78 -1.77
C ILE A 98 -13.65 16.38 -1.13
N THR A 99 -14.09 16.35 0.11
CA THR A 99 -14.52 15.16 0.84
C THR A 99 -16.03 15.14 0.72
N GLY A 100 -16.66 14.10 0.19
CA GLY A 100 -18.12 14.01 -0.01
C GLY A 100 -18.97 13.96 1.28
N VAL A 101 -18.57 14.73 2.29
CA VAL A 101 -19.19 14.96 3.61
C VAL A 101 -19.37 16.45 3.81
#